data_AF-A0A6H3NNW4-F1
#
_entry.id   AF-A0A6H3NNW4-F1
#
_cell.length_a   1.000
_cell.length_b   1.000
_cell.length_c   1.000
_cell.angle_alpha   90.00
_cell.angle_beta   90.00
_cell.angle_gamma   90.00
#
_symmetry.space_group_name_H-M   'P 1'
#
loop_
_entity.id
_entity.type
_entity.pdbx_description
1 polymer ?
#
loop_
_entity_poly.entity_id
_entity_poly.type
_entity_poly.pdbx_seq_one_letter_code
_entity_poly.pdbx_strand_id
1 'polypeptide(L)'
;MKRFGFYQSIGDRIIFLRGMVKKQLEDLYQSPFSFLFLYFFLYGFHCILNWSEFMSFNRSLELNAIHSGKQISLWSLYPFQIVSVLLVFFLYWFLSLCINFIFSFGKTNKEIFRGKIFSFSFGLVRQFFLFVCLLFVGNQILGLLQYWEYYSILVVLFWVSLFLLFVIQNGDLYKKLFFQVDHSITFLSHSLGYVNPIVFVFVILALANV
;
A
#
# COMPACT_ATOMS: atom_id res chain seq x y z
N MET A 1 -44.01 -28.31 19.21
CA MET A 1 -43.52 -27.05 19.83
C MET A 1 -42.00 -26.96 20.06
N LYS A 2 -41.27 -28.03 20.42
CA LYS A 2 -39.81 -27.96 20.69
C LYS A 2 -38.88 -27.65 19.49
N ARG A 3 -39.30 -27.91 18.24
CA ARG A 3 -38.48 -27.64 17.04
C ARG A 3 -38.32 -26.15 16.72
N PHE A 4 -39.34 -25.32 16.98
CA PHE A 4 -39.31 -23.89 16.67
C PHE A 4 -38.26 -23.13 17.52
N GLY A 5 -38.11 -23.48 18.80
CA GLY A 5 -37.09 -22.87 19.67
C GLY A 5 -35.65 -23.20 19.25
N PHE A 6 -35.41 -24.34 18.61
CA PHE A 6 -34.08 -24.72 18.11
C PHE A 6 -33.69 -23.90 16.87
N TYR A 7 -34.62 -23.72 15.92
CA TYR A 7 -34.38 -22.87 14.75
C TYR A 7 -34.23 -21.39 15.11
N GLN A 8 -34.99 -20.90 16.09
CA GLN A 8 -34.88 -19.53 16.57
C GLN A 8 -33.53 -19.30 17.30
N SER A 9 -33.09 -20.26 18.13
CA SER A 9 -31.77 -20.21 18.76
C SER A 9 -30.60 -20.26 17.77
N ILE A 10 -30.73 -21.01 16.67
CA ILE A 10 -29.73 -21.01 15.58
C ILE A 10 -29.74 -19.68 14.84
N GLY A 11 -30.92 -19.13 14.53
CA GLY A 11 -31.05 -17.81 13.89
C GLY A 11 -30.40 -16.70 14.71
N ASP A 12 -30.66 -16.66 16.01
CA ASP A 12 -30.09 -15.66 16.93
C ASP A 12 -28.56 -15.81 17.02
N ARG A 13 -28.03 -17.05 17.04
CA ARG A 13 -26.58 -17.30 17.00
C ARG A 13 -25.94 -16.84 15.69
N ILE A 14 -26.60 -17.03 14.55
CA ILE A 14 -26.10 -16.58 13.24
C ILE A 14 -26.09 -15.05 13.18
N ILE A 15 -27.14 -14.39 13.65
CA ILE A 15 -27.21 -12.91 13.70
C ILE A 15 -26.12 -12.34 14.62
N PHE A 16 -25.92 -12.96 15.79
CA PHE A 16 -24.86 -12.59 16.72
C PHE A 16 -23.46 -12.79 16.12
N LEU A 17 -23.20 -13.94 15.50
CA LEU A 17 -21.95 -14.23 14.78
C LEU A 17 -21.71 -13.21 13.67
N ARG A 18 -22.73 -12.89 12.88
CA ARG A 18 -22.64 -11.88 11.81
C ARG A 18 -22.33 -10.50 12.36
N GLY A 19 -22.96 -10.09 13.46
CA GLY A 19 -22.68 -8.81 14.14
C GLY A 19 -21.26 -8.73 14.66
N MET A 20 -20.77 -9.83 15.26
CA MET A 20 -19.40 -9.94 15.76
C MET A 20 -18.36 -9.93 14.63
N VAL A 21 -18.59 -10.67 13.54
CA VAL A 21 -17.72 -10.66 12.35
C VAL A 21 -17.70 -9.28 11.70
N LYS A 22 -18.86 -8.61 11.58
CA LYS A 22 -18.93 -7.25 11.04
C LYS A 22 -18.10 -6.27 11.89
N LYS A 23 -18.26 -6.32 13.22
CA LYS A 23 -17.49 -5.47 14.13
C LYS A 23 -15.99 -5.76 14.05
N GLN A 24 -15.60 -7.03 14.02
CA GLN A 24 -14.19 -7.42 13.85
C GLN A 24 -13.64 -6.96 12.50
N LEU A 25 -14.41 -7.02 11.42
CA LEU A 25 -14.01 -6.48 10.11
C LEU A 25 -13.86 -4.96 10.11
N GLU A 26 -14.75 -4.24 10.80
CA GLU A 26 -14.65 -2.79 10.98
C GLU A 26 -13.40 -2.42 11.80
N ASP A 27 -13.17 -3.11 12.92
CA ASP A 27 -11.99 -2.93 13.77
C ASP A 27 -10.70 -3.27 13.00
N LEU A 28 -10.71 -4.34 12.21
CA LEU A 28 -9.59 -4.71 11.34
C LEU A 28 -9.36 -3.65 10.28
N TYR A 29 -10.40 -3.15 9.60
CA TYR A 29 -10.28 -2.10 8.58
C TYR A 29 -9.77 -0.76 9.14
N GLN A 30 -10.07 -0.47 10.41
CA GLN A 30 -9.57 0.71 11.11
C GLN A 30 -8.12 0.55 11.57
N SER A 31 -7.60 -0.68 11.66
CA SER A 31 -6.20 -0.93 12.01
C SER A 31 -5.25 -0.31 10.97
N PRO A 32 -4.18 0.39 11.41
CA PRO A 32 -3.22 1.00 10.49
C PRO A 32 -2.41 -0.03 9.69
N PHE A 33 -2.34 -1.28 10.16
CA PHE A 33 -1.59 -2.37 9.52
C PHE A 33 -2.47 -3.33 8.71
N SER A 34 -3.77 -3.06 8.62
CA SER A 34 -4.74 -3.93 7.93
C SER A 34 -4.35 -4.27 6.50
N PHE A 35 -4.02 -3.26 5.70
CA PHE A 35 -3.59 -3.45 4.32
C PHE A 35 -2.18 -4.07 4.21
N LEU A 36 -1.31 -3.89 5.21
CA LEU A 36 -0.03 -4.59 5.25
C LEU A 36 -0.25 -6.10 5.40
N PHE A 37 -1.10 -6.50 6.36
CA PHE A 37 -1.47 -7.90 6.54
C PHE A 37 -2.20 -8.48 5.33
N LEU A 38 -3.12 -7.70 4.73
CA LEU A 38 -3.80 -8.10 3.50
C LEU A 38 -2.80 -8.32 2.36
N TYR A 39 -1.83 -7.43 2.19
CA TYR A 39 -0.78 -7.58 1.19
C TYR A 39 0.04 -8.85 1.41
N PHE A 40 0.47 -9.10 2.65
CA PHE A 40 1.20 -10.33 2.99
C PHE A 40 0.39 -11.58 2.71
N PHE A 41 -0.90 -11.57 3.02
CA PHE A 41 -1.81 -12.67 2.73
C PHE A 41 -1.96 -12.89 1.22
N LEU A 42 -2.26 -11.84 0.46
CA LEU A 42 -2.41 -11.89 -1.00
C LEU A 42 -1.14 -12.38 -1.69
N TYR A 43 0.00 -11.80 -1.34
CA TYR A 43 1.30 -12.16 -1.91
C TYR A 43 1.71 -13.58 -1.53
N GLY A 44 1.54 -13.97 -0.26
CA GLY A 44 1.83 -15.32 0.19
C GLY A 44 0.97 -16.37 -0.52
N PHE A 45 -0.34 -16.12 -0.63
CA PHE A 45 -1.25 -17.00 -1.36
C PHE A 45 -0.87 -17.11 -2.84
N HIS A 46 -0.52 -16.00 -3.48
CA HIS A 46 -0.05 -15.99 -4.87
C HIS A 46 1.24 -16.78 -5.07
N CYS A 47 2.20 -16.67 -4.13
CA CYS A 47 3.44 -17.44 -4.16
C CYS A 47 3.20 -18.94 -4.00
N ILE A 48 2.27 -19.33 -3.13
CA ILE A 48 1.93 -20.73 -2.89
C ILE A 48 1.23 -21.33 -4.13
N LEU A 49 0.27 -20.63 -4.71
CA LEU A 49 -0.47 -21.13 -5.88
C LEU A 49 0.41 -21.28 -7.12
N ASN A 50 1.34 -20.34 -7.35
CA ASN A 50 2.17 -20.31 -8.55
C ASN A 50 3.62 -20.75 -8.28
N TRP A 51 3.84 -21.53 -7.22
CA TRP A 51 5.18 -21.89 -6.74
C TRP A 51 6.08 -22.51 -7.82
N SER A 52 5.53 -23.45 -8.60
CA SER A 52 6.29 -24.12 -9.66
C SER A 52 6.73 -23.16 -10.77
N GLU A 53 5.86 -22.24 -11.16
CA GLU A 53 6.14 -21.24 -12.18
C GLU A 53 7.21 -20.27 -11.67
N PHE A 54 7.09 -19.78 -10.44
CA PHE A 54 8.07 -18.90 -9.84
C PHE A 54 9.44 -19.54 -9.65
N MET A 55 9.51 -20.83 -9.30
CA MET A 55 10.78 -21.55 -9.23
C MET A 55 11.42 -21.73 -10.60
N SER A 56 10.61 -21.94 -11.65
CA SER A 56 11.11 -21.99 -13.03
C SER A 56 11.68 -20.63 -13.47
N PHE A 57 11.01 -19.53 -13.10
CA PHE A 57 11.46 -18.17 -13.38
C PHE A 57 12.75 -17.82 -12.63
N ASN A 58 12.83 -18.14 -11.34
CA ASN A 58 14.04 -17.97 -10.55
C ASN A 58 15.24 -18.71 -11.18
N ARG A 59 15.04 -19.97 -11.58
CA ARG A 59 16.09 -20.76 -12.25
C ARG A 59 16.50 -20.18 -13.60
N SER A 60 15.55 -19.65 -14.36
CA SER A 60 15.81 -18.94 -15.62
C SER A 60 16.69 -17.72 -15.38
N LEU A 61 16.40 -16.91 -14.37
CA LEU A 61 17.22 -15.77 -13.99
C LEU A 61 18.63 -16.24 -13.63
N GLU A 62 18.76 -17.22 -12.73
CA GLU A 62 20.04 -17.78 -12.31
C GLU A 62 20.91 -18.25 -13.48
N LEU A 63 20.32 -18.99 -14.43
CA LEU A 63 21.03 -19.42 -15.64
C LEU A 63 21.48 -18.23 -16.50
N ASN A 64 20.62 -17.23 -16.71
CA ASN A 64 20.97 -16.03 -17.46
C ASN A 64 22.10 -15.23 -16.81
N ALA A 65 22.14 -15.18 -15.47
CA ALA A 65 23.19 -14.52 -14.72
C ALA A 65 24.53 -15.25 -14.82
N ILE A 66 24.51 -16.59 -14.74
CA ILE A 66 25.70 -17.42 -14.99
C ILE A 66 26.23 -17.18 -16.40
N HIS A 67 25.36 -17.16 -17.42
CA HIS A 67 25.77 -16.92 -18.80
C HIS A 67 26.28 -15.50 -19.07
N SER A 68 25.81 -14.50 -18.33
CA SER A 68 26.22 -13.10 -18.49
C SER A 68 27.32 -12.65 -17.52
N GLY A 69 27.76 -13.53 -16.61
CA GLY A 69 28.73 -13.20 -15.56
C GLY A 69 28.22 -12.19 -14.53
N LYS A 70 26.90 -11.93 -14.50
CA LYS A 70 26.27 -10.97 -13.57
C LYS A 70 25.83 -11.68 -12.30
N GLN A 71 25.76 -10.93 -11.20
CA GLN A 71 25.18 -11.43 -9.95
C GLN A 71 23.68 -11.10 -9.90
N ILE A 72 22.89 -12.02 -9.34
CA ILE A 72 21.48 -11.78 -9.06
C ILE A 72 21.32 -11.40 -7.59
N SER A 73 20.58 -10.32 -7.38
CA SER A 73 20.15 -9.93 -6.05
C SER A 73 19.07 -10.88 -5.55
N LEU A 74 19.24 -11.40 -4.33
CA LEU A 74 18.28 -12.29 -3.68
C LEU A 74 16.87 -11.67 -3.62
N TRP A 75 16.78 -10.33 -3.51
CA TRP A 75 15.53 -9.57 -3.48
C TRP A 75 14.73 -9.59 -4.79
N SER A 76 15.36 -10.01 -5.90
CA SER A 76 14.68 -10.15 -7.20
C SER A 76 13.99 -11.51 -7.37
N LEU A 77 14.33 -12.49 -6.53
CA LEU A 77 13.81 -13.85 -6.60
C LEU A 77 12.52 -14.00 -5.79
N TYR A 78 11.60 -14.82 -6.27
CA TYR A 78 10.43 -15.21 -5.49
C TYR A 78 10.83 -16.19 -4.37
N PRO A 79 10.25 -16.11 -3.16
CA PRO A 79 9.24 -15.14 -2.71
C PRO A 79 9.84 -13.88 -2.06
N PHE A 80 11.15 -13.64 -2.15
CA PHE A 80 11.85 -12.57 -1.44
C PHE A 80 11.55 -11.14 -1.92
N GLN A 81 10.86 -10.99 -3.06
CA GLN A 81 10.42 -9.69 -3.59
C GLN A 81 9.54 -8.90 -2.61
N ILE A 82 8.92 -9.57 -1.63
CA ILE A 82 8.20 -8.91 -0.53
C ILE A 82 9.09 -7.89 0.21
N VAL A 83 10.39 -8.17 0.33
CA VAL A 83 11.33 -7.29 1.01
C VAL A 83 11.61 -6.03 0.21
N SER A 84 11.62 -6.14 -1.12
CA SER A 84 11.71 -4.97 -2.02
C SER A 84 10.55 -4.00 -1.78
N VAL A 85 9.32 -4.51 -1.61
CA VAL A 85 8.16 -3.66 -1.29
C VAL A 85 8.28 -3.01 0.09
N LEU A 86 8.78 -3.73 1.08
CA LEU A 86 9.04 -3.17 2.42
C LEU A 86 10.13 -2.10 2.39
N LEU A 87 11.17 -2.28 1.58
CA LEU A 87 12.24 -1.28 1.40
C LEU A 87 11.70 -0.02 0.73
N VAL A 88 10.92 -0.16 -0.34
CA VAL A 88 10.27 0.96 -1.03
C VAL A 88 9.32 1.70 -0.08
N PHE A 89 8.56 0.98 0.74
CA PHE A 89 7.75 1.58 1.82
C PHE A 89 8.62 2.38 2.80
N PHE A 90 9.72 1.80 3.28
CA PHE A 90 10.60 2.47 4.23
C PHE A 90 11.21 3.75 3.64
N LEU A 91 11.64 3.72 2.38
CA LEU A 91 12.13 4.90 1.66
C LEU A 91 11.06 5.98 1.55
N TYR A 92 9.83 5.59 1.17
CA TYR A 92 8.71 6.52 1.08
C TYR A 92 8.36 7.15 2.43
N TRP A 93 8.29 6.32 3.48
CA TRP A 93 8.03 6.77 4.84
C TRP A 93 9.12 7.72 5.34
N PHE A 94 10.40 7.37 5.11
CA PHE A 94 11.54 8.19 5.48
C PHE A 94 11.52 9.54 4.75
N LEU A 95 11.33 9.55 3.43
CA LEU A 95 11.23 10.79 2.64
C LEU A 95 10.08 11.68 3.15
N SER A 96 8.92 11.07 3.41
CA SER A 96 7.74 11.79 3.93
C SER A 96 8.04 12.42 5.29
N LEU A 97 8.76 11.73 6.17
CA LEU A 97 9.20 12.28 7.45
C LEU A 97 10.24 13.39 7.29
N CYS A 98 11.23 13.22 6.40
CA CYS A 98 12.24 14.24 6.14
C CYS A 98 11.61 15.55 5.64
N ILE A 99 10.67 15.47 4.69
CA ILE A 99 9.94 16.63 4.20
C ILE A 99 9.23 17.32 5.36
N ASN A 100 8.43 16.59 6.15
CA ASN A 100 7.71 17.20 7.26
C ASN A 100 8.64 17.74 8.36
N PHE A 101 9.78 17.09 8.61
CA PHE A 101 10.79 17.57 9.54
C PHE A 101 11.36 18.93 9.10
N ILE A 102 11.69 19.08 7.81
CA ILE A 102 12.15 20.36 7.22
C ILE A 102 11.07 21.45 7.38
N PHE A 103 9.80 21.12 7.17
CA PHE A 103 8.71 22.07 7.38
C PHE A 103 8.43 22.39 8.86
N SER A 104 8.87 21.53 9.78
CA SER A 104 8.68 21.71 11.22
C SER A 104 9.70 22.64 11.91
N PHE A 105 10.70 23.16 11.18
CA PHE A 105 11.70 24.08 11.75
C PHE A 105 11.12 25.41 12.28
N GLY A 106 9.87 25.77 11.93
CA GLY A 106 9.13 26.85 12.58
C GLY A 106 8.66 26.48 13.99
N LYS A 107 8.88 27.36 14.98
CA LYS A 107 8.63 27.09 16.43
C LYS A 107 7.24 26.49 16.73
N THR A 108 6.17 27.03 16.12
CA THR A 108 4.78 26.57 16.34
C THR A 108 4.46 25.24 15.65
N ASN A 109 5.09 24.97 14.51
CA ASN A 109 4.85 23.75 13.71
C ASN A 109 5.51 22.51 14.32
N LYS A 110 6.57 22.71 15.10
CA LYS A 110 7.34 21.63 15.75
C LYS A 110 6.51 20.85 16.78
N GLU A 111 5.72 21.54 17.59
CA GLU A 111 4.91 20.91 18.65
C GLU A 111 3.75 20.11 18.07
N ILE A 112 3.10 20.65 17.02
CA ILE A 112 2.01 19.99 16.31
C ILE A 112 2.52 18.73 15.59
N PHE A 113 3.67 18.83 14.93
CA PHE A 113 4.31 17.68 14.28
C PHE A 113 4.64 16.59 15.31
N ARG A 114 5.24 16.96 16.45
CA ARG A 114 5.58 16.00 17.51
C ARG A 114 4.34 15.29 18.09
N GLY A 115 3.22 16.00 18.22
CA GLY A 115 1.97 15.42 18.72
C GLY A 115 1.25 14.51 17.71
N LYS A 116 1.42 14.75 16.40
CA LYS A 116 0.69 14.03 15.35
C LYS A 116 1.51 13.05 14.52
N ILE A 117 2.82 12.95 14.75
CA ILE A 117 3.73 12.12 13.93
C ILE A 117 3.37 10.63 13.91
N PHE A 118 2.86 10.10 15.01
CA PHE A 118 2.39 8.71 15.08
C PHE A 118 1.14 8.50 14.23
N SER A 119 0.14 9.38 14.36
CA SER A 119 -1.07 9.33 13.53
C SER A 119 -0.74 9.48 12.05
N PHE A 120 0.24 10.33 11.71
CA PHE A 120 0.71 10.48 10.34
C PHE A 120 1.41 9.22 9.83
N SER A 121 2.34 8.67 10.61
CA SER A 121 3.06 7.44 10.24
C SER A 121 2.10 6.27 10.03
N PHE A 122 1.11 6.12 10.89
CA PHE A 122 0.06 5.11 10.72
C PHE A 122 -0.81 5.36 9.49
N GLY A 123 -1.11 6.62 9.17
CA GLY A 123 -1.77 7.00 7.92
C GLY A 123 -0.94 6.62 6.69
N LEU A 124 0.37 6.89 6.71
CA LEU A 124 1.30 6.54 5.63
C LEU A 124 1.38 5.03 5.41
N VAL A 125 1.53 4.25 6.49
CA VAL A 125 1.53 2.76 6.41
C VAL A 125 0.25 2.30 5.73
N ARG A 126 -0.91 2.71 6.27
CA ARG A 126 -2.22 2.26 5.77
C ARG A 126 -2.42 2.63 4.31
N GLN A 127 -2.11 3.87 3.93
CA GLN A 127 -2.30 4.37 2.57
C GLN A 127 -1.34 3.70 1.57
N PHE A 128 -0.07 3.54 1.93
CA PHE A 128 0.92 2.90 1.07
C PHE A 128 0.53 1.44 0.80
N PHE A 129 0.19 0.67 1.82
CA PHE A 129 -0.17 -0.73 1.62
C PHE A 129 -1.56 -0.90 0.97
N LEU A 130 -2.50 0.04 1.15
CA LEU A 130 -3.72 0.07 0.35
C LEU A 130 -3.38 0.22 -1.14
N PHE A 131 -2.52 1.18 -1.49
CA PHE A 131 -2.07 1.38 -2.86
C PHE A 131 -1.39 0.12 -3.41
N VAL A 132 -0.50 -0.51 -2.65
CA VAL A 132 0.16 -1.77 -3.05
C VAL A 132 -0.85 -2.90 -3.25
N CYS A 133 -1.87 -3.03 -2.38
CA CYS A 133 -2.92 -4.03 -2.56
C CYS A 133 -3.72 -3.81 -3.85
N LEU A 134 -4.11 -2.56 -4.12
CA LEU A 134 -4.82 -2.20 -5.36
C LEU A 134 -3.94 -2.45 -6.59
N LEU A 135 -2.65 -2.11 -6.52
CA LEU A 135 -1.68 -2.39 -7.57
C LEU A 135 -1.56 -3.89 -7.84
N PHE A 136 -1.41 -4.67 -6.77
CA PHE A 136 -1.28 -6.12 -6.84
C PHE A 136 -2.51 -6.75 -7.49
N VAL A 137 -3.70 -6.50 -6.96
CA VAL A 137 -4.96 -7.06 -7.49
C VAL A 137 -5.23 -6.58 -8.91
N GLY A 138 -5.05 -5.28 -9.17
CA GLY A 138 -5.25 -4.72 -10.49
C GLY A 138 -4.31 -5.29 -11.54
N ASN A 139 -3.05 -5.54 -11.20
CA ASN A 139 -2.10 -6.20 -12.11
C ASN A 139 -2.49 -7.65 -12.41
N GLN A 140 -3.04 -8.40 -11.45
CA GLN A 140 -3.57 -9.74 -11.71
C GLN A 140 -4.77 -9.68 -12.67
N ILE A 141 -5.70 -8.73 -12.47
CA ILE A 141 -6.85 -8.54 -13.35
C ILE A 141 -6.39 -8.13 -14.76
N LEU A 142 -5.45 -7.20 -14.88
CA LEU A 142 -4.87 -6.80 -16.16
C LEU A 142 -4.18 -7.98 -16.86
N GLY A 143 -3.47 -8.84 -16.12
CA GLY A 143 -2.88 -10.06 -16.64
C GLY A 143 -3.91 -11.00 -17.31
N LEU A 144 -5.11 -11.11 -16.74
CA LEU A 144 -6.20 -11.89 -17.35
C LEU A 144 -6.73 -11.26 -18.66
N LEU A 145 -6.52 -9.97 -18.86
CA LEU A 145 -6.97 -9.20 -20.03
C LEU A 145 -5.86 -8.99 -21.06
N GLN A 146 -4.69 -9.62 -20.91
CA GLN A 146 -3.50 -9.35 -21.75
C GLN A 146 -3.73 -9.56 -23.26
N TYR A 147 -4.68 -10.41 -23.64
CA TYR A 147 -4.98 -10.72 -25.04
C TYR A 147 -6.05 -9.80 -25.66
N TRP A 148 -6.57 -8.83 -24.91
CA TRP A 148 -7.58 -7.90 -25.41
C TRP A 148 -6.94 -6.81 -26.27
N GLU A 149 -7.62 -6.42 -27.35
CA GLU A 149 -7.13 -5.40 -28.30
C GLU A 149 -6.84 -4.05 -27.62
N TYR A 150 -7.56 -3.73 -26.54
CA TYR A 150 -7.40 -2.48 -25.78
C TYR A 150 -6.51 -2.61 -24.53
N TYR A 151 -5.76 -3.71 -24.39
CA TYR A 151 -4.95 -3.98 -23.20
C TYR A 151 -4.04 -2.80 -22.82
N SER A 152 -3.30 -2.23 -23.77
CA SER A 152 -2.41 -1.09 -23.51
C SER A 152 -3.16 0.13 -22.97
N ILE A 153 -4.36 0.40 -23.47
CA ILE A 153 -5.20 1.51 -22.98
C ILE A 153 -5.66 1.23 -21.55
N LEU A 154 -6.10 0.00 -21.25
CA LEU A 154 -6.52 -0.40 -19.92
C LEU A 154 -5.38 -0.30 -18.90
N VAL A 155 -4.16 -0.70 -19.29
CA VAL A 155 -2.96 -0.55 -18.47
C VAL A 155 -2.73 0.93 -18.15
N VAL A 156 -2.70 1.81 -19.16
CA VAL A 156 -2.47 3.25 -18.95
C VAL A 156 -3.54 3.85 -18.04
N LEU A 157 -4.83 3.56 -18.29
CA LEU A 157 -5.92 4.06 -17.48
C LEU A 157 -5.83 3.59 -16.02
N PHE A 158 -5.48 2.32 -15.81
CA PHE A 158 -5.30 1.76 -14.48
C PHE A 158 -4.17 2.46 -13.72
N TRP A 159 -2.98 2.57 -14.32
CA TRP A 159 -1.82 3.19 -13.68
C TRP A 159 -2.03 4.67 -13.40
N VAL A 160 -2.64 5.43 -14.32
CA VAL A 160 -2.96 6.85 -14.13
C VAL A 160 -3.98 7.02 -13.01
N SER A 161 -5.07 6.23 -13.02
CA SER A 161 -6.11 6.31 -11.99
C SER A 161 -5.55 5.99 -10.60
N LEU A 162 -4.71 4.96 -10.52
CA LEU A 162 -4.09 4.53 -9.27
C LEU A 162 -3.11 5.59 -8.75
N PHE A 163 -2.31 6.20 -9.63
CA PHE A 163 -1.42 7.29 -9.27
C PHE A 163 -2.17 8.53 -8.77
N LEU A 164 -3.23 8.96 -9.47
CA LEU A 164 -4.07 10.07 -9.04
C LEU A 164 -4.71 9.80 -7.68
N LEU A 165 -5.20 8.58 -7.44
CA LEU A 165 -5.73 8.17 -6.15
C LEU A 165 -4.67 8.26 -5.05
N PHE A 166 -3.43 7.84 -5.31
CA PHE A 166 -2.32 7.94 -4.36
C PHE A 166 -1.96 9.38 -4.00
N VAL A 167 -1.97 10.26 -5.01
CA VAL A 167 -1.74 11.71 -4.88
C VAL A 167 -2.84 12.38 -4.05
N ILE A 168 -4.12 12.10 -4.36
CA ILE A 168 -5.28 12.66 -3.65
C ILE A 168 -5.29 12.23 -2.18
N GLN A 169 -5.17 10.93 -1.91
CA GLN A 169 -5.18 10.41 -0.55
C GLN A 169 -4.03 10.97 0.31
N ASN A 170 -2.89 11.28 -0.32
CA ASN A 170 -1.75 11.89 0.37
C ASN A 170 -2.03 13.36 0.71
N GLY A 171 -2.61 14.12 -0.24
CA GLY A 171 -3.08 15.48 0.01
C GLY A 171 -4.00 15.54 1.24
N ASP A 172 -4.96 14.62 1.32
CA ASP A 172 -5.90 14.53 2.44
C ASP A 172 -5.22 14.15 3.77
N LEU A 173 -4.25 13.24 3.73
CA LEU A 173 -3.48 12.85 4.91
C LEU A 173 -2.69 14.03 5.48
N TYR A 174 -2.03 14.79 4.62
CA TYR A 174 -1.26 15.97 5.02
C TYR A 174 -2.17 17.11 5.51
N LYS A 175 -3.30 17.37 4.85
CA LYS A 175 -4.27 18.38 5.29
C LYS A 175 -4.75 18.17 6.73
N LYS A 176 -4.95 16.91 7.15
CA LYS A 176 -5.37 16.56 8.53
C LYS A 176 -4.32 16.88 9.59
N LEU A 177 -3.04 16.93 9.22
CA LEU A 177 -1.96 17.28 10.16
C LEU A 177 -2.06 18.74 10.63
N PHE A 178 -2.38 19.68 9.74
CA PHE A 178 -2.22 21.13 10.01
C PHE A 178 -3.53 21.94 10.02
N PHE A 179 -4.69 21.28 10.05
CA PHE A 179 -6.03 21.89 9.94
C PHE A 179 -6.35 23.03 10.94
N GLN A 180 -5.60 23.19 12.03
CA GLN A 180 -5.97 24.07 13.16
C GLN A 180 -5.08 25.32 13.35
N VAL A 181 -4.12 25.60 12.46
CA VAL A 181 -3.10 26.63 12.74
C VAL A 181 -3.31 27.92 11.96
N ASP A 182 -3.40 27.82 10.63
CA ASP A 182 -3.52 28.97 9.72
C ASP A 182 -3.95 28.52 8.32
N HIS A 183 -4.66 29.38 7.58
CA HIS A 183 -5.04 29.10 6.18
C HIS A 183 -3.82 28.89 5.26
N SER A 184 -2.76 29.68 5.46
CA SER A 184 -1.50 29.57 4.70
C SER A 184 -0.77 28.24 4.98
N ILE A 185 -0.67 27.84 6.24
CA ILE A 185 -0.04 26.59 6.66
C ILE A 185 -0.84 25.37 6.17
N THR A 186 -2.17 25.48 6.17
CA THR A 186 -3.06 24.44 5.62
C THR A 186 -2.88 24.28 4.12
N PHE A 187 -2.79 25.38 3.37
CA PHE A 187 -2.52 25.34 1.92
C PHE A 187 -1.16 24.75 1.59
N LEU A 188 -0.11 25.15 2.32
CA LEU A 188 1.24 24.64 2.16
C LEU A 188 1.32 23.14 2.46
N SER A 189 0.73 22.69 3.56
CA SER A 189 0.66 21.27 3.91
C SER A 189 -0.07 20.44 2.86
N HIS A 190 -1.21 20.92 2.37
CA HIS A 190 -1.97 20.24 1.32
C HIS A 190 -1.17 20.13 0.02
N SER A 191 -0.46 21.20 -0.36
CA SER A 191 0.43 21.22 -1.52
C SER A 191 1.58 20.21 -1.37
N LEU A 192 2.17 20.11 -0.18
CA LEU A 192 3.19 19.11 0.13
C LEU A 192 2.68 17.68 0.05
N GLY A 193 1.44 17.45 0.49
CA GLY A 193 0.80 16.16 0.34
C GLY A 193 0.73 15.71 -1.13
N TYR A 194 0.43 16.61 -2.07
CA TYR A 194 0.44 16.26 -3.50
C TYR A 194 1.85 16.08 -4.08
N VAL A 195 2.78 16.94 -3.67
CA VAL A 195 4.15 16.92 -4.18
C VAL A 195 4.93 15.69 -3.68
N ASN A 196 4.67 15.22 -2.47
CA ASN A 196 5.42 14.13 -1.86
C ASN A 196 5.38 12.81 -2.70
N PRO A 197 4.23 12.28 -3.12
CA PRO A 197 4.14 11.16 -4.06
C PRO A 197 4.89 11.38 -5.38
N ILE A 198 4.82 12.61 -5.93
CA ILE A 198 5.47 12.95 -7.20
C ILE A 198 6.99 12.88 -7.03
N VAL A 199 7.52 13.56 -6.01
CA VAL A 199 8.96 13.53 -5.67
C VAL A 199 9.42 12.11 -5.39
N PHE A 200 8.63 11.33 -4.67
CA PHE A 200 8.95 9.93 -4.40
C PHE A 200 9.09 9.11 -5.69
N VAL A 201 8.15 9.23 -6.63
CA VAL A 201 8.25 8.54 -7.93
C VAL A 201 9.51 8.96 -8.68
N PHE A 202 9.85 10.26 -8.71
CA PHE A 202 11.10 10.71 -9.32
C PHE A 202 12.34 10.11 -8.65
N VAL A 203 12.37 10.01 -7.32
CA VAL A 203 13.48 9.38 -6.58
C VAL A 203 13.59 7.90 -6.93
N ILE A 204 12.47 7.16 -6.98
CA ILE A 204 12.49 5.75 -7.36
C ILE A 204 12.93 5.56 -8.81
N LEU A 205 12.45 6.40 -9.74
CA LEU A 205 12.88 6.36 -11.14
C LEU A 205 14.37 6.69 -11.31
N ALA A 206 14.90 7.63 -10.54
CA ALA A 206 16.32 7.92 -10.51
C ALA A 206 17.12 6.71 -9.98
N LEU A 207 16.67 6.10 -8.86
CA LEU A 207 17.31 4.92 -8.28
C LEU A 207 17.24 3.69 -9.20
N ALA A 208 16.18 3.53 -9.98
CA ALA A 208 16.03 2.40 -10.91
C ALA A 208 16.86 2.54 -12.19
N ASN A 209 17.30 3.75 -12.52
CA ASN A 209 18.13 4.06 -13.70
C ASN A 209 19.63 4.14 -13.39
N VAL A 210 20.02 3.90 -12.14
CA VAL A 210 21.42 3.82 -11.67
C VAL A 210 21.80 2.36 -11.47
#